data_AF-Q23BZ2-F1
#
_entry.id   AF-Q23BZ2-F1
#
_cell.length_a   1.000
_cell.length_b   1.000
_cell.length_c   1.000
_cell.angle_alpha   90.00
_cell.angle_beta   90.00
_cell.angle_gamma   90.00
#
_symmetry.space_group_name_H-M   'P 1'
#
loop_
_entity.id
_entity.type
_entity.pdbx_description
1 polymer ?
#
loop_
_entity_poly.entity_id
_entity_poly.type
_entity_poly.pdbx_seq_one_letter_code
_entity_poly.pdbx_strand_id
1 'polypeptide(L)'
;MDIINIESCQKHKKKPYTYIQVNRIQKNKSIYYCDDCAFQDKDFKLQNFVKIDQILDYQKYHVINSWPPMEDDKVQRKLSKIISESEDKNEKICKQIEQYFDSFIQSINQNIIQCKKNLLTSIQNSQISQFKIIETYKEISQVDKLKEIINQDVSIEKKQENLIQIIEQFQNQKEFNQQIICDLVQQYKNLDQNVKFNNIDYAFNQINWIINQIPDFFNSSLSEFKLKFLEQASLDDYQSDNEKQFAQDLKLINQKYQQVENAQINLEKQQQNAVSKAKQIVEQSNHIIKNSIKQLQDMLVNNNSIEMPEDLINKQDFQFIKKSEILSKFELTLSQYDPQEYQPILSKNQNSGQITINNNSDDSQIDYYSTKILNPNALYLIKIKLKSNLNKYGLFEVGLIRDSEKDKKYCYEEKMCFSYVYKQIENQFQLAQDMDSIQKNQHGDFIIKQQELSLLIKIQINEGTLQIETLPNKSNLLKIAGSNQQIIKTNKDFRLFFGLCGQIELNIQSIQKFKQF
;
A
#
# COMPACT_ATOMS: atom_id res chain seq x y z
N MET A 1 33.65 30.18 -35.34
CA MET A 1 33.53 29.81 -36.76
C MET A 1 34.94 29.73 -37.29
N ASP A 2 35.50 28.52 -37.32
CA ASP A 2 36.79 28.31 -37.96
C ASP A 2 36.57 28.42 -39.46
N ILE A 3 37.17 29.42 -40.09
CA ILE A 3 37.16 29.54 -41.55
C ILE A 3 38.07 28.43 -42.07
N ILE A 4 37.49 27.28 -42.39
CA ILE A 4 38.20 26.23 -43.12
C ILE A 4 38.50 26.82 -44.50
N ASN A 5 39.78 27.07 -44.76
CA ASN A 5 40.24 27.64 -46.02
C ASN A 5 40.18 26.55 -47.09
N ILE A 6 39.01 26.37 -47.71
CA ILE A 6 38.81 25.39 -48.78
C ILE A 6 39.67 25.83 -49.96
N GLU A 7 40.62 24.97 -50.36
CA GLU A 7 41.54 25.26 -51.46
C GLU A 7 40.78 25.65 -52.75
N SER A 8 41.41 26.49 -53.58
CA SER A 8 40.84 26.90 -54.86
C SER A 8 40.92 25.76 -55.89
N CYS A 9 39.92 25.67 -56.76
CA CYS A 9 39.87 24.72 -57.86
C CYS A 9 41.12 24.84 -58.75
N GLN A 10 41.78 23.70 -59.00
CA GLN A 10 42.98 23.64 -59.82
C GLN A 10 42.73 24.01 -61.30
N LYS A 11 41.51 23.73 -61.80
CA LYS A 11 41.11 24.04 -63.19
C LYS A 11 40.56 25.45 -63.34
N HIS A 12 39.81 25.94 -62.35
CA HIS A 12 39.20 27.27 -62.34
C HIS A 12 39.80 28.10 -61.21
N LYS A 13 40.97 28.68 -61.48
CA LYS A 13 41.71 29.52 -60.52
C LYS A 13 40.77 30.62 -59.99
N LYS A 14 40.73 30.79 -58.66
CA LYS A 14 39.86 31.71 -57.89
C LYS A 14 38.44 31.22 -57.55
N LYS A 15 38.01 30.02 -57.96
CA LYS A 15 36.75 29.43 -57.49
C LYS A 15 37.00 28.40 -56.39
N PRO A 16 36.32 28.47 -55.23
CA PRO A 16 36.44 27.46 -54.20
C PRO A 16 35.80 26.14 -54.66
N TYR A 17 36.20 25.04 -54.05
CA TYR A 17 35.44 23.80 -54.19
C TYR A 17 34.09 23.91 -53.48
N THR A 18 33.03 23.47 -54.16
CA THR A 18 31.64 23.55 -53.68
C THR A 18 31.08 22.15 -53.37
N TYR A 19 31.55 21.12 -54.08
CA TYR A 19 31.09 19.75 -53.96
C TYR A 19 32.23 18.76 -53.73
N ILE A 20 31.92 17.67 -53.03
CA ILE A 20 32.76 16.49 -52.90
C ILE A 20 32.03 15.31 -53.54
N GLN A 21 32.72 14.57 -54.41
CA GLN A 21 32.24 13.32 -54.97
C GLN A 21 32.33 12.22 -53.90
N VAL A 22 31.20 11.63 -53.55
CA VAL A 22 31.10 10.62 -52.50
C VAL A 22 30.70 9.25 -53.05
N ASN A 23 30.19 9.19 -54.28
CA ASN A 23 29.84 7.95 -54.98
C ASN A 23 30.63 7.80 -56.28
N ARG A 24 30.91 6.54 -56.66
CA ARG A 24 31.60 6.18 -57.93
C ARG A 24 32.97 6.87 -58.08
N ILE A 25 33.74 6.90 -56.99
CA ILE A 25 35.08 7.52 -56.94
C ILE A 25 36.03 6.77 -57.88
N GLN A 26 36.76 7.50 -58.72
CA GLN A 26 37.80 6.97 -59.59
C GLN A 26 39.17 7.33 -59.02
N LYS A 27 40.05 6.34 -58.81
CA LYS A 27 41.36 6.53 -58.15
C LYS A 27 42.28 7.60 -58.77
N ASN A 28 42.05 7.94 -60.05
CA ASN A 28 42.91 8.88 -60.80
C ASN A 28 42.23 10.23 -61.10
N LYS A 29 41.09 10.55 -60.47
CA LYS A 29 40.39 11.83 -60.63
C LYS A 29 40.22 12.55 -59.28
N SER A 30 40.25 13.88 -59.33
CA SER A 30 39.91 14.71 -58.16
C SER A 30 38.47 14.44 -57.73
N ILE A 31 38.25 14.25 -56.44
CA ILE A 31 36.90 14.16 -55.84
C ILE A 31 36.30 15.54 -55.57
N TYR A 32 37.09 16.61 -55.64
CA TYR A 32 36.63 17.97 -55.38
C TYR A 32 36.20 18.69 -56.65
N TYR A 33 35.03 19.32 -56.60
CA TYR A 33 34.40 20.03 -57.71
C TYR A 33 33.99 21.44 -57.30
N CYS A 34 34.39 22.46 -58.07
CA CYS A 34 33.75 23.78 -58.01
C CYS A 34 32.51 23.78 -58.90
N ASP A 35 31.66 24.81 -58.79
CA ASP A 35 30.43 24.93 -59.60
C ASP A 35 30.69 24.83 -61.12
N ASP A 36 31.77 25.43 -61.61
CA ASP A 36 32.12 25.35 -63.03
C ASP A 36 32.55 23.95 -63.46
N CYS A 37 33.28 23.23 -62.60
CA CYS A 37 33.64 21.84 -62.88
C CYS A 37 32.40 20.94 -62.88
N ALA A 38 31.45 21.18 -61.98
CA ALA A 38 30.18 20.45 -61.96
C ALA A 38 29.35 20.72 -63.22
N PHE A 39 29.32 21.96 -63.71
CA PHE A 39 28.56 22.33 -64.90
C PHE A 39 29.17 21.81 -66.21
N GLN A 40 30.50 21.72 -66.28
CA GLN A 40 31.21 21.24 -67.47
C GLN A 40 31.28 19.70 -67.55
N ASP A 41 31.11 18.99 -66.44
CA ASP A 41 31.15 17.54 -66.40
C ASP A 41 29.80 16.94 -66.81
N LYS A 42 29.74 16.35 -68.00
CA LYS A 42 28.52 15.74 -68.56
C LYS A 42 28.01 14.55 -67.73
N ASP A 43 28.89 13.94 -66.93
CA ASP A 43 28.55 12.82 -66.07
C ASP A 43 28.19 13.26 -64.64
N PHE A 44 28.17 14.58 -64.37
CA PHE A 44 27.80 15.12 -63.07
C PHE A 44 26.33 14.83 -62.76
N LYS A 45 26.10 14.03 -61.72
CA LYS A 45 24.76 13.76 -61.17
C LYS A 45 24.78 14.09 -59.70
N LEU A 46 23.91 15.01 -59.27
CA LEU A 46 23.86 15.52 -57.90
C LEU A 46 23.84 14.41 -56.84
N GLN A 47 23.19 13.27 -57.13
CA GLN A 47 23.15 12.09 -56.25
C GLN A 47 24.53 11.49 -55.89
N ASN A 48 25.58 11.80 -56.66
CA ASN A 48 26.94 11.30 -56.42
C ASN A 48 27.82 12.28 -55.64
N PHE A 49 27.30 13.46 -55.31
CA PHE A 49 28.06 14.57 -54.77
C PHE A 49 27.34 15.18 -53.57
N VAL A 50 28.12 15.73 -52.65
CA VAL A 50 27.63 16.42 -51.47
C VAL A 50 28.19 17.83 -51.47
N LYS A 51 27.36 18.84 -51.14
CA LYS A 51 27.85 20.21 -50.98
C LYS A 51 28.68 20.31 -49.71
N ILE A 52 29.85 20.94 -49.82
CA ILE A 52 30.76 21.11 -48.69
C ILE A 52 30.08 21.90 -47.57
N ASP A 53 29.36 22.97 -47.92
CA ASP A 53 28.62 23.77 -46.94
C ASP A 53 27.58 22.96 -46.15
N GLN A 54 26.95 21.94 -46.76
CA GLN A 54 26.01 21.08 -46.03
C GLN A 54 26.71 20.20 -44.99
N ILE A 55 27.98 19.85 -45.21
CA ILE A 55 28.82 19.12 -44.26
C ILE A 55 29.28 20.05 -43.15
N LEU A 56 29.76 21.25 -43.51
CA LEU A 56 30.28 22.22 -42.55
C LEU A 56 29.18 22.78 -41.64
N ASP A 57 27.98 23.01 -42.20
CA ASP A 57 26.80 23.49 -41.48
C ASP A 57 25.83 22.34 -41.14
N TYR A 58 26.33 21.13 -40.82
CA TYR A 58 25.50 19.95 -40.57
C TYR A 58 24.37 20.19 -39.55
N GLN A 59 24.62 21.01 -38.52
CA GLN A 59 23.64 21.36 -37.49
C GLN A 59 22.35 22.00 -38.06
N LYS A 60 22.39 22.58 -39.26
CA LYS A 60 21.22 23.19 -39.92
C LYS A 60 20.43 22.23 -40.81
N TYR A 61 21.05 21.15 -41.29
CA TYR A 61 20.47 20.33 -42.36
C TYR A 61 19.90 19.00 -41.88
N HIS A 62 20.27 18.52 -40.68
CA HIS A 62 19.86 17.25 -40.01
C HIS A 62 20.13 15.95 -40.81
N VAL A 63 19.84 15.94 -42.11
CA VAL A 63 20.19 14.92 -43.12
C VAL A 63 20.90 15.60 -44.29
N ILE A 64 22.08 15.11 -44.66
CA ILE A 64 22.79 15.59 -45.85
C ILE A 64 22.47 14.65 -47.01
N ASN A 65 21.91 15.18 -48.09
CA ASN A 65 21.60 14.39 -49.29
C ASN A 65 22.88 13.74 -49.86
N SER A 66 22.77 12.48 -50.31
CA SER A 66 23.88 11.68 -50.83
C SER A 66 24.97 11.29 -49.82
N TRP A 67 24.82 11.64 -48.54
CA TRP A 67 25.69 11.18 -47.45
C TRP A 67 24.92 10.47 -46.31
N PRO A 68 25.38 9.31 -45.82
CA PRO A 68 26.44 8.50 -46.41
C PRO A 68 26.05 8.00 -47.82
N PRO A 69 27.02 7.57 -48.63
CA PRO A 69 26.73 6.93 -49.90
C PRO A 69 25.89 5.66 -49.67
N MET A 70 24.70 5.61 -50.25
CA MET A 70 23.78 4.46 -50.15
C MET A 70 23.43 3.92 -51.53
N GLU A 71 23.09 2.63 -51.62
CA GLU A 71 22.66 2.01 -52.88
C GLU A 71 21.21 2.38 -53.27
N ASP A 72 20.35 2.66 -52.30
CA ASP A 72 18.94 3.03 -52.51
C ASP A 72 18.61 4.42 -51.96
N ASP A 73 18.47 5.40 -52.86
CA ASP A 73 18.06 6.78 -52.55
C ASP A 73 16.67 6.87 -51.88
N LYS A 74 15.83 5.82 -51.94
CA LYS A 74 14.54 5.79 -51.24
C LYS A 74 14.71 5.74 -49.72
N VAL A 75 15.77 5.12 -49.22
CA VAL A 75 16.06 5.05 -47.77
C VAL A 75 16.33 6.45 -47.22
N GLN A 76 17.14 7.24 -47.92
CA GLN A 76 17.46 8.61 -47.52
C GLN A 76 16.26 9.55 -47.57
N ARG A 77 15.36 9.38 -48.57
CA ARG A 77 14.09 10.13 -48.63
C ARG A 77 13.14 9.76 -47.49
N LYS A 78 13.04 8.47 -47.15
CA LYS A 78 12.24 8.01 -45.99
C LYS A 78 12.78 8.60 -44.69
N LEU A 79 14.10 8.59 -44.48
CA LEU A 79 14.73 9.17 -43.29
C LEU A 79 14.44 10.67 -43.16
N SER A 80 14.60 11.42 -44.26
CA SER A 80 14.33 12.86 -44.29
C SER A 80 12.87 13.16 -43.93
N LYS A 81 11.94 12.35 -44.45
CA LYS A 81 10.51 12.45 -44.13
C LYS A 81 10.22 12.14 -42.65
N ILE A 82 10.81 11.09 -42.10
CA ILE A 82 10.65 10.72 -40.67
C ILE A 82 11.14 11.84 -39.76
N ILE A 83 12.29 12.45 -40.07
CA ILE A 83 12.85 13.54 -39.26
C ILE A 83 11.97 14.78 -39.33
N SER A 84 11.41 15.11 -40.51
CA SER A 84 10.48 16.24 -40.62
C SER A 84 9.13 15.99 -39.93
N GLU A 85 8.66 14.75 -39.86
CA GLU A 85 7.36 14.40 -39.25
C GLU A 85 7.47 14.05 -37.75
N SER A 86 8.67 13.80 -37.22
CA SER A 86 8.86 13.34 -35.84
C SER A 86 8.64 14.43 -34.80
N GLU A 87 8.99 15.68 -35.11
CA GLU A 87 8.77 16.82 -34.22
C GLU A 87 7.27 17.06 -33.97
N ASP A 88 6.48 17.14 -35.04
CA ASP A 88 5.02 17.29 -34.97
C ASP A 88 4.34 16.11 -34.24
N LYS A 89 4.84 14.90 -34.47
CA LYS A 89 4.28 13.69 -33.86
C LYS A 89 4.56 13.63 -32.35
N ASN A 90 5.76 14.01 -31.92
CA ASN A 90 6.11 14.04 -30.50
C ASN A 90 5.30 15.10 -29.76
N GLU A 91 5.15 16.30 -30.33
CA GLU A 91 4.33 17.35 -29.74
C GLU A 91 2.86 16.90 -29.59
N LYS A 92 2.32 16.22 -30.61
CA LYS A 92 0.95 15.68 -30.57
C LYS A 92 0.77 14.62 -29.48
N ILE A 93 1.76 13.74 -29.28
CA ILE A 93 1.72 12.72 -28.22
C ILE A 93 1.78 13.38 -26.83
N CYS A 94 2.65 14.38 -26.64
CA CYS A 94 2.72 15.13 -25.37
C CYS A 94 1.37 15.77 -25.02
N LYS A 95 0.72 16.44 -25.98
CA LYS A 95 -0.61 17.03 -25.76
C LYS A 95 -1.68 16.00 -25.41
N GLN A 96 -1.63 14.79 -25.99
CA GLN A 96 -2.57 13.72 -25.66
C GLN A 96 -2.39 13.22 -24.23
N ILE A 97 -1.14 13.12 -23.75
CA ILE A 97 -0.83 12.74 -22.37
C ILE A 97 -1.39 13.78 -21.41
N GLU A 98 -1.13 15.07 -21.67
CA GLU A 98 -1.66 16.18 -20.85
C GLU A 98 -3.19 16.14 -20.76
N GLN A 99 -3.88 16.06 -21.90
CA GLN A 99 -5.34 16.00 -21.96
C GLN A 99 -5.94 14.81 -21.20
N TYR A 100 -5.27 13.66 -21.25
CA TYR A 100 -5.69 12.48 -20.51
C TYR A 100 -5.62 12.71 -19.00
N PHE A 101 -4.49 13.23 -18.50
CA PHE A 101 -4.30 13.50 -17.08
C PHE A 101 -5.25 14.58 -16.55
N ASP A 102 -5.47 15.64 -17.32
CA ASP A 102 -6.43 16.69 -16.95
C ASP A 102 -7.84 16.11 -16.79
N SER A 103 -8.26 15.28 -17.76
CA SER A 103 -9.57 14.61 -17.72
C SER A 103 -9.70 13.65 -16.53
N PHE A 104 -8.62 12.91 -16.24
CA PHE A 104 -8.56 11.99 -15.11
C PHE A 104 -8.68 12.71 -13.76
N ILE A 105 -7.94 13.81 -13.57
CA ILE A 105 -7.99 14.66 -12.36
C ILE A 105 -9.40 15.22 -12.16
N GLN A 106 -10.02 15.73 -13.23
CA GLN A 106 -11.39 16.25 -13.17
C GLN A 106 -12.38 15.17 -12.72
N SER A 107 -12.28 13.96 -13.26
CA SER A 107 -13.16 12.84 -12.90
C SER A 107 -13.03 12.43 -11.43
N ILE A 108 -11.80 12.31 -10.92
CA ILE A 108 -11.56 12.01 -9.49
C ILE A 108 -12.20 13.08 -8.60
N ASN A 109 -11.96 14.36 -8.91
CA ASN A 109 -12.48 15.47 -8.13
C ASN A 109 -14.01 15.49 -8.09
N GLN A 110 -14.68 15.24 -9.23
CA GLN A 110 -16.13 15.16 -9.30
C GLN A 110 -16.68 14.02 -8.42
N ASN A 111 -16.04 12.85 -8.45
CA ASN A 111 -16.44 11.72 -7.61
C ASN A 111 -16.28 12.01 -6.12
N ILE A 112 -15.18 12.66 -5.70
CA ILE A 112 -14.97 13.07 -4.30
C ILE A 112 -16.06 14.06 -3.86
N ILE A 113 -16.38 15.05 -4.69
CA ILE A 113 -17.45 16.02 -4.41
C ILE A 113 -18.80 15.31 -4.26
N GLN A 114 -19.11 14.35 -5.13
CA GLN A 114 -20.36 13.60 -5.07
C GLN A 114 -20.43 12.72 -3.81
N CYS A 115 -19.35 12.03 -3.46
CA CYS A 115 -19.27 11.25 -2.21
C CYS A 115 -19.50 12.14 -0.97
N LYS A 116 -18.88 13.32 -0.93
CA LYS A 116 -19.10 14.30 0.16
C LYS A 116 -20.57 14.69 0.26
N LYS A 117 -21.22 15.01 -0.86
CA LYS A 117 -22.65 15.36 -0.88
C LYS A 117 -23.51 14.21 -0.37
N ASN A 118 -23.27 12.99 -0.85
CA ASN A 118 -24.03 11.81 -0.43
C ASN A 118 -23.88 11.55 1.07
N LEU A 119 -22.66 11.65 1.62
CA LEU A 119 -22.41 11.47 3.05
C LEU A 119 -23.16 12.51 3.89
N LEU A 120 -23.11 13.78 3.50
CA LEU A 120 -23.83 14.85 4.20
C LEU A 120 -25.34 14.62 4.16
N THR A 121 -25.89 14.28 3.00
CA THR A 121 -27.32 13.95 2.85
C THR A 121 -27.72 12.75 3.68
N SER A 122 -26.90 11.68 3.72
CA SER A 122 -27.15 10.51 4.56
C SER A 122 -27.13 10.85 6.05
N ILE A 123 -26.20 11.68 6.51
CA ILE A 123 -26.17 12.15 7.90
C ILE A 123 -27.42 12.98 8.22
N GLN A 124 -27.76 13.93 7.35
CA GLN A 124 -28.96 14.77 7.51
C GLN A 124 -30.25 13.95 7.55
N ASN A 125 -30.35 12.89 6.74
CA ASN A 125 -31.51 11.99 6.72
C ASN A 125 -31.52 10.99 7.88
N SER A 126 -30.35 10.67 8.45
CA SER A 126 -30.21 9.71 9.55
C SER A 126 -30.34 10.32 10.95
N GLN A 127 -30.21 11.65 11.07
CA GLN A 127 -30.32 12.31 12.36
C GLN A 127 -31.73 12.12 12.91
N ILE A 128 -31.80 11.58 14.12
CA ILE A 128 -32.90 11.88 15.04
C ILE A 128 -32.78 13.38 15.27
N SER A 129 -33.57 14.13 14.51
CA SER A 129 -33.63 15.57 14.67
C SER A 129 -34.10 15.86 16.10
N GLN A 130 -33.62 16.96 16.67
CA GLN A 130 -34.16 17.50 17.91
C GLN A 130 -35.70 17.54 17.88
N PHE A 131 -36.27 17.77 16.69
CA PHE A 131 -37.70 17.69 16.42
C PHE A 131 -38.31 16.32 16.76
N LYS A 132 -37.73 15.20 16.30
CA LYS A 132 -38.25 13.86 16.58
C LYS A 132 -38.20 13.50 18.07
N ILE A 133 -37.16 13.95 18.79
CA ILE A 133 -37.08 13.76 20.27
C ILE A 133 -38.20 14.54 20.96
N ILE A 134 -38.41 15.80 20.56
CA ILE A 134 -39.46 16.66 21.12
C ILE A 134 -40.84 16.08 20.82
N GLU A 135 -41.06 15.58 19.60
CA GLU A 135 -42.34 15.00 19.17
C GLU A 135 -42.65 13.72 19.96
N THR A 136 -41.71 12.77 20.04
CA THR A 136 -41.90 11.55 20.83
C THR A 136 -42.07 11.87 22.32
N TYR A 137 -41.36 12.86 22.88
CA TYR A 137 -41.58 13.31 24.25
C TYR A 137 -43.00 13.87 24.46
N LYS A 138 -43.50 14.68 23.52
CA LYS A 138 -44.87 15.21 23.57
C LYS A 138 -45.90 14.09 23.50
N GLU A 139 -45.70 13.09 22.65
CA GLU A 139 -46.59 11.93 22.52
C GLU A 139 -46.65 11.13 23.82
N ILE A 140 -45.50 10.78 24.42
CA ILE A 140 -45.48 9.97 25.65
C ILE A 140 -45.89 10.77 26.88
N SER A 141 -45.62 12.08 26.94
CA SER A 141 -46.01 12.91 28.09
C SER A 141 -47.48 13.32 28.05
N GLN A 142 -48.12 13.27 26.88
CA GLN A 142 -49.48 13.76 26.60
C GLN A 142 -49.77 15.10 27.28
N VAL A 143 -48.78 16.00 27.32
CA VAL A 143 -48.84 17.25 28.10
C VAL A 143 -50.02 18.13 27.68
N ASP A 144 -50.43 18.06 26.42
CA ASP A 144 -51.57 18.80 25.89
C ASP A 144 -52.91 18.27 26.42
N LYS A 145 -53.05 16.95 26.57
CA LYS A 145 -54.22 16.33 27.23
C LYS A 145 -54.30 16.71 28.71
N LEU A 146 -53.14 16.81 29.37
CA LEU A 146 -53.04 17.28 30.75
C LEU A 146 -53.51 18.75 30.87
N LYS A 147 -53.07 19.60 29.93
CA LYS A 147 -53.54 21.00 29.84
C LYS A 147 -55.03 21.10 29.58
N GLU A 148 -55.59 20.26 28.71
CA GLU A 148 -57.03 20.23 28.44
C GLU A 148 -57.82 19.95 29.71
N ILE A 149 -57.44 18.93 30.50
CA ILE A 149 -58.13 18.60 31.75
C ILE A 149 -58.05 19.74 32.77
N ILE A 150 -56.88 20.40 32.88
CA ILE A 150 -56.71 21.55 33.78
C ILE A 150 -57.61 22.71 33.37
N ASN A 151 -57.73 22.96 32.06
CA ASN A 151 -58.47 24.09 31.49
C ASN A 151 -59.95 23.79 31.19
N GLN A 152 -60.44 22.56 31.41
CA GLN A 152 -61.84 22.21 31.21
C GLN A 152 -62.77 23.08 32.07
N ASP A 153 -63.92 23.48 31.54
CA ASP A 153 -64.90 24.28 32.29
C ASP A 153 -65.87 23.36 33.05
N VAL A 154 -65.35 22.65 34.05
CA VAL A 154 -66.06 21.68 34.90
C VAL A 154 -65.70 21.88 36.38
N SER A 155 -66.47 21.26 37.27
CA SER A 155 -66.21 21.36 38.72
C SER A 155 -64.82 20.84 39.10
N ILE A 156 -64.27 21.37 40.19
CA ILE A 156 -62.95 21.02 40.69
C ILE A 156 -62.85 19.52 41.00
N GLU A 157 -63.91 18.93 41.55
CA GLU A 157 -63.96 17.50 41.86
C GLU A 157 -63.83 16.66 40.59
N LYS A 158 -64.49 17.08 39.49
CA LYS A 158 -64.40 16.37 38.20
C LYS A 158 -63.02 16.50 37.57
N LYS A 159 -62.37 17.66 37.67
CA LYS A 159 -60.97 17.83 37.24
C LYS A 159 -60.03 16.93 38.02
N GLN A 160 -60.23 16.85 39.33
CA GLN A 160 -59.41 16.03 40.22
C GLN A 160 -59.55 14.54 39.88
N GLU A 161 -60.78 14.06 39.65
CA GLU A 161 -61.06 12.69 39.23
C GLU A 161 -60.34 12.34 37.90
N ASN A 162 -60.45 13.22 36.89
CA ASN A 162 -59.81 13.04 35.59
C ASN A 162 -58.27 13.08 35.68
N LEU A 163 -57.71 13.94 36.54
CA LEU A 163 -56.27 14.03 36.77
C LEU A 163 -55.73 12.77 37.44
N ILE A 164 -56.43 12.24 38.44
CA ILE A 164 -56.05 10.99 39.12
C ILE A 164 -55.99 9.84 38.12
N GLN A 165 -57.00 9.67 37.27
CA GLN A 165 -57.00 8.62 36.25
C GLN A 165 -55.81 8.71 35.29
N ILE A 166 -55.46 9.91 34.82
CA ILE A 166 -54.31 10.09 33.94
C ILE A 166 -52.99 9.82 34.67
N ILE A 167 -52.87 10.22 35.94
CA ILE A 167 -51.67 9.99 36.73
C ILE A 167 -51.48 8.50 36.99
N GLU A 168 -52.55 7.77 37.34
CA GLU A 168 -52.51 6.32 37.50
C GLU A 168 -52.12 5.61 36.20
N GLN A 169 -52.65 6.06 35.05
CA GLN A 169 -52.24 5.56 33.74
C GLN A 169 -50.74 5.76 33.51
N PHE A 170 -50.18 6.93 33.85
CA PHE A 170 -48.75 7.20 33.72
C PHE A 170 -47.89 6.41 34.70
N GLN A 171 -48.35 6.21 35.93
CA GLN A 171 -47.65 5.37 36.90
C GLN A 171 -47.54 3.93 36.42
N ASN A 172 -48.60 3.40 35.81
CA ASN A 172 -48.62 2.05 35.22
C ASN A 172 -47.76 1.92 33.95
N GLN A 173 -47.41 3.03 33.30
CA GLN A 173 -46.57 3.06 32.08
C GLN A 173 -45.14 3.57 32.34
N LYS A 174 -44.74 3.82 33.59
CA LYS A 174 -43.48 4.51 33.91
C LYS A 174 -42.24 3.83 33.32
N GLU A 175 -42.19 2.50 33.35
CA GLU A 175 -41.05 1.72 32.83
C GLU A 175 -40.99 1.79 31.31
N PHE A 176 -42.13 1.68 30.65
CA PHE A 176 -42.23 1.83 29.20
C PHE A 176 -41.81 3.24 28.74
N ASN A 177 -42.28 4.27 29.44
CA ASN A 177 -41.91 5.66 29.15
C ASN A 177 -40.41 5.90 29.39
N GLN A 178 -39.85 5.33 30.46
CA GLN A 178 -38.42 5.38 30.75
C GLN A 178 -37.61 4.67 29.65
N GLN A 179 -38.05 3.51 29.18
CA GLN A 179 -37.41 2.78 28.09
C GLN A 179 -37.32 3.63 26.82
N ILE A 180 -38.45 4.21 26.39
CA ILE A 180 -38.50 5.06 25.18
C ILE A 180 -37.55 6.25 25.29
N ILE A 181 -37.53 6.95 26.42
CA ILE A 181 -36.63 8.10 26.62
C ILE A 181 -35.17 7.66 26.66
N CYS A 182 -34.85 6.57 27.36
CA CYS A 182 -33.50 6.01 27.40
C CYS A 182 -33.02 5.62 25.99
N ASP A 183 -33.86 4.98 25.18
CA ASP A 183 -33.55 4.59 23.82
C ASP A 183 -33.27 5.82 22.93
N LEU A 184 -34.09 6.87 23.03
CA LEU A 184 -33.88 8.13 22.30
C LEU A 184 -32.57 8.82 22.71
N VAL A 185 -32.30 8.90 24.02
CA VAL A 185 -31.06 9.50 24.55
C VAL A 185 -29.85 8.71 24.09
N GLN A 186 -29.94 7.38 24.08
CA GLN A 186 -28.85 6.52 23.64
C GLN A 186 -28.61 6.64 22.14
N GLN A 187 -29.67 6.66 21.33
CA GLN A 187 -29.56 6.90 19.89
C GLN A 187 -28.95 8.27 19.57
N TYR A 188 -29.32 9.33 20.31
CA TYR A 188 -28.73 10.66 20.17
C TYR A 188 -27.24 10.70 20.56
N LYS A 189 -26.88 10.09 21.71
CA LYS A 189 -25.48 9.98 22.16
C LYS A 189 -24.60 9.20 21.18
N ASN A 190 -25.18 8.27 20.43
CA ASN A 190 -24.45 7.45 19.46
C ASN A 190 -24.27 8.14 18.09
N LEU A 191 -24.84 9.33 17.86
CA LEU A 191 -24.67 10.05 16.58
C LEU A 191 -23.20 10.38 16.29
N ASP A 192 -22.44 10.81 17.29
CA ASP A 192 -21.01 11.13 17.14
C ASP A 192 -20.15 9.88 16.88
N GLN A 193 -20.63 8.69 17.26
CA GLN A 193 -19.90 7.42 17.09
C GLN A 193 -20.17 6.75 15.74
N ASN A 194 -21.23 7.17 15.02
CA ASN A 194 -21.66 6.52 13.79
C ASN A 194 -20.87 6.93 12.55
N VAL A 195 -20.20 8.09 12.56
CA VAL A 195 -19.34 8.52 11.44
C VAL A 195 -17.91 8.02 11.67
N LYS A 196 -17.63 6.80 11.19
CA LYS A 196 -16.29 6.21 11.23
C LYS A 196 -15.41 6.78 10.11
N PHE A 197 -14.76 7.92 10.37
CA PHE A 197 -13.79 8.51 9.44
C PHE A 197 -12.65 7.55 9.06
N ASN A 198 -12.31 6.58 9.92
CA ASN A 198 -11.31 5.55 9.62
C ASN A 198 -11.55 4.79 8.30
N ASN A 199 -12.82 4.58 7.92
CA ASN A 199 -13.15 3.93 6.64
C ASN A 199 -12.95 4.87 5.44
N ILE A 200 -13.18 6.17 5.65
CA ILE A 200 -12.92 7.22 4.66
C ILE A 200 -11.41 7.39 4.49
N ASP A 201 -10.64 7.39 5.58
CA ASP A 201 -9.18 7.43 5.56
C ASP A 201 -8.59 6.21 4.85
N TYR A 202 -9.16 5.02 5.06
CA TYR A 202 -8.78 3.83 4.30
C TYR A 202 -8.99 4.03 2.79
N ALA A 203 -10.15 4.53 2.37
CA ALA A 203 -10.43 4.80 0.96
C ALA A 203 -9.48 5.86 0.37
N PHE A 204 -9.19 6.95 1.09
CA PHE A 204 -8.19 7.94 0.68
C PHE A 204 -6.80 7.34 0.52
N ASN A 205 -6.39 6.47 1.44
CA ASN A 205 -5.11 5.79 1.35
C ASN A 205 -5.03 4.84 0.14
N GLN A 206 -6.13 4.18 -0.23
CA GLN A 206 -6.20 3.38 -1.46
C GLN A 206 -6.08 4.24 -2.71
N ILE A 207 -6.76 5.39 -2.76
CA ILE A 207 -6.64 6.34 -3.87
C ILE A 207 -5.19 6.82 -4.01
N ASN A 208 -4.56 7.22 -2.90
CA ASN A 208 -3.16 7.65 -2.89
C ASN A 208 -2.21 6.53 -3.32
N TRP A 209 -2.46 5.30 -2.89
CA TRP A 209 -1.70 4.14 -3.34
C TRP A 209 -1.79 3.98 -4.85
N ILE A 210 -3.00 3.99 -5.42
CA ILE A 210 -3.20 3.89 -6.89
C ILE A 210 -2.47 5.02 -7.61
N ILE A 211 -2.60 6.27 -7.15
CA ILE A 211 -1.91 7.43 -7.75
C ILE A 211 -0.38 7.23 -7.75
N ASN A 212 0.18 6.69 -6.67
CA ASN A 212 1.61 6.42 -6.58
C ASN A 212 2.09 5.28 -7.50
N GLN A 213 1.19 4.40 -7.96
CA GLN A 213 1.51 3.35 -8.94
C GLN A 213 1.45 3.83 -10.39
N ILE A 214 0.84 5.00 -10.66
CA ILE A 214 0.70 5.53 -12.02
C ILE A 214 2.07 5.65 -12.74
N PRO A 215 3.13 6.20 -12.14
CA PRO A 215 4.44 6.28 -12.80
C PRO A 215 4.98 4.91 -13.24
N ASP A 216 4.83 3.88 -12.41
CA ASP A 216 5.30 2.53 -12.71
C ASP A 216 4.50 1.88 -13.86
N PHE A 217 3.20 2.13 -13.91
CA PHE A 217 2.35 1.70 -15.02
C PHE A 217 2.70 2.39 -16.35
N PHE A 218 3.05 3.68 -16.30
CA PHE A 218 3.55 4.39 -17.48
C PHE A 218 4.94 3.89 -17.89
N ASN A 219 5.83 3.61 -16.95
CA ASN A 219 7.15 3.08 -17.22
C ASN A 219 7.11 1.67 -17.84
N SER A 220 6.20 0.81 -17.40
CA SER A 220 5.99 -0.51 -18.01
C SER A 220 5.40 -0.40 -19.41
N SER A 221 4.41 0.47 -19.61
CA SER A 221 3.82 0.74 -20.93
C SER A 221 4.83 1.34 -21.92
N LEU A 222 5.71 2.24 -21.46
CA LEU A 222 6.81 2.79 -22.25
C LEU A 222 7.83 1.73 -22.63
N SER A 223 8.09 0.78 -21.73
CA SER A 223 8.99 -0.35 -21.99
C SER A 223 8.40 -1.28 -23.04
N GLU A 224 7.10 -1.57 -22.97
CA GLU A 224 6.38 -2.35 -23.98
C GLU A 224 6.32 -1.64 -25.35
N PHE A 225 6.15 -0.31 -25.35
CA PHE A 225 6.23 0.51 -26.56
C PHE A 225 7.62 0.46 -27.20
N LYS A 226 8.69 0.58 -26.40
CA LYS A 226 10.08 0.42 -26.86
C LYS A 226 10.34 -0.97 -27.43
N LEU A 227 9.79 -2.02 -26.81
CA LEU A 227 9.87 -3.39 -27.29
C LEU A 227 9.20 -3.56 -28.65
N LYS A 228 7.96 -3.08 -28.82
CA LYS A 228 7.26 -3.13 -30.12
C LYS A 228 7.98 -2.33 -31.21
N PHE A 229 8.60 -1.21 -30.86
CA PHE A 229 9.42 -0.43 -31.79
C PHE A 229 10.67 -1.20 -32.24
N LEU A 230 11.37 -1.86 -31.31
CA LEU A 230 12.54 -2.68 -31.61
C LEU A 230 12.17 -3.95 -32.42
N GLU A 231 11.05 -4.60 -32.09
CA GLU A 231 10.53 -5.74 -32.85
C GLU A 231 10.15 -5.34 -34.29
N GLN A 232 9.58 -4.14 -34.49
CA GLN A 232 9.28 -3.63 -35.83
C GLN A 232 10.53 -3.18 -36.60
N ALA A 233 11.57 -2.72 -35.90
CA ALA A 233 12.87 -2.41 -36.51
C ALA A 233 13.67 -3.67 -36.91
N SER A 234 13.32 -4.84 -36.36
CA SER A 234 14.02 -6.12 -36.58
C SER A 234 13.62 -6.89 -37.86
N LEU A 235 12.88 -6.27 -38.79
CA LEU A 235 12.36 -6.93 -39.99
C LEU A 235 13.15 -6.70 -41.29
N ASP A 236 14.33 -6.06 -41.27
CA ASP A 236 15.21 -5.95 -42.44
C ASP A 236 16.64 -6.47 -42.15
N ASP A 237 16.83 -7.77 -42.40
CA ASP A 237 18.02 -8.54 -42.87
C ASP A 237 19.47 -8.31 -42.37
N TYR A 238 19.78 -7.43 -41.43
CA TYR A 238 21.16 -7.24 -40.95
C TYR A 238 21.26 -7.24 -39.43
N GLN A 239 21.33 -8.42 -38.80
CA GLN A 239 21.79 -8.53 -37.40
C GLN A 239 22.64 -9.79 -37.16
N SER A 240 23.70 -9.61 -36.36
CA SER A 240 24.66 -10.64 -35.98
C SER A 240 24.05 -11.68 -35.04
N ASP A 241 24.64 -12.88 -34.96
CA ASP A 241 24.11 -14.01 -34.19
C ASP A 241 23.87 -13.70 -32.70
N ASN A 242 24.60 -12.73 -32.12
CA ASN A 242 24.40 -12.29 -30.73
C ASN A 242 23.09 -11.51 -30.52
N GLU A 243 22.64 -10.73 -31.50
CA GLU A 243 21.38 -9.96 -31.40
C GLU A 243 20.17 -10.87 -31.63
N LYS A 244 20.30 -11.89 -32.48
CA LYS A 244 19.28 -12.94 -32.64
C LYS A 244 19.12 -13.77 -31.37
N GLN A 245 20.22 -14.13 -30.72
CA GLN A 245 20.18 -14.83 -29.43
C GLN A 245 19.53 -13.97 -28.35
N PHE A 246 19.90 -12.68 -28.27
CA PHE A 246 19.28 -11.75 -27.32
C PHE A 246 17.78 -11.58 -27.57
N ALA A 247 17.34 -11.45 -28.82
CA ALA A 247 15.92 -11.37 -29.18
C ALA A 247 15.16 -12.68 -28.85
N GLN A 248 15.79 -13.84 -29.04
CA GLN A 248 15.20 -15.13 -28.66
C GLN A 248 15.08 -15.29 -27.14
N ASP A 249 16.12 -14.91 -26.39
CA ASP A 249 16.12 -14.96 -24.93
C ASP A 249 15.07 -14.02 -24.34
N LEU A 250 14.93 -12.82 -24.90
CA LEU A 250 13.87 -11.87 -24.53
C LEU A 250 12.46 -12.36 -24.88
N LYS A 251 12.29 -13.02 -26.02
CA LYS A 251 11.02 -13.64 -26.40
C LYS A 251 10.62 -14.76 -25.43
N LEU A 252 11.59 -15.54 -24.97
CA LEU A 252 11.39 -16.58 -23.96
C LEU A 252 11.03 -15.96 -22.58
N ILE A 253 11.66 -14.85 -22.22
CA ILE A 253 11.35 -14.11 -20.98
C ILE A 253 9.90 -13.59 -21.02
N ASN A 254 9.46 -12.97 -22.13
CA ASN A 254 8.09 -12.47 -22.28
C ASN A 254 7.05 -13.59 -22.23
N GLN A 255 7.33 -14.75 -22.85
CA GLN A 255 6.46 -15.92 -22.76
C GLN A 255 6.32 -16.43 -21.32
N LYS A 256 7.42 -16.48 -20.56
CA LYS A 256 7.37 -16.84 -19.13
C LYS A 256 6.59 -15.81 -18.31
N TYR A 257 6.74 -14.52 -18.61
CA TYR A 257 6.01 -13.46 -17.92
C TYR A 257 4.50 -13.58 -18.11
N GLN A 258 4.04 -13.79 -19.35
CA GLN A 258 2.62 -14.02 -19.66
C GLN A 258 2.07 -15.30 -19.00
N GLN A 259 2.88 -16.35 -18.89
CA GLN A 259 2.48 -17.57 -18.17
C GLN A 259 2.27 -17.31 -16.67
N VAL A 260 3.14 -16.52 -16.04
CA VAL A 260 3.01 -16.13 -14.64
C VAL A 260 1.79 -15.24 -14.41
N GLU A 261 1.56 -14.25 -15.28
CA GLU A 261 0.40 -13.36 -15.21
C GLU A 261 -0.92 -14.14 -15.34
N ASN A 262 -1.01 -15.06 -16.30
CA ASN A 262 -2.18 -15.93 -16.46
C ASN A 262 -2.38 -16.87 -15.26
N ALA A 263 -1.30 -17.40 -14.68
CA ALA A 263 -1.38 -18.22 -13.46
C ALA A 263 -1.90 -17.40 -12.27
N GLN A 264 -1.51 -16.13 -12.16
CA GLN A 264 -1.96 -15.23 -11.12
C GLN A 264 -3.45 -14.86 -11.26
N ILE A 265 -3.90 -14.53 -12.47
CA ILE A 265 -5.32 -14.28 -12.77
C ILE A 265 -6.17 -15.53 -12.44
N ASN A 266 -5.68 -16.73 -12.75
CA ASN A 266 -6.37 -17.98 -12.42
C ASN A 266 -6.43 -18.24 -10.91
N LEU A 267 -5.36 -17.92 -10.17
CA LEU A 267 -5.33 -18.01 -8.72
C LEU A 267 -6.34 -17.05 -8.07
N GLU A 268 -6.44 -15.82 -8.55
CA GLU A 268 -7.41 -14.84 -8.07
C GLU A 268 -8.86 -15.29 -8.32
N LYS A 269 -9.14 -15.84 -9.51
CA LYS A 269 -10.46 -16.43 -9.81
C LYS A 269 -10.80 -17.60 -8.88
N GLN A 270 -9.81 -18.45 -8.56
CA GLN A 270 -10.02 -19.55 -7.60
C GLN A 270 -10.29 -19.03 -6.19
N GLN A 271 -9.57 -17.99 -5.75
CA GLN A 271 -9.80 -17.35 -4.45
C GLN A 271 -11.18 -16.70 -4.36
N GLN A 272 -11.61 -15.97 -5.41
CA GLN A 272 -12.95 -15.38 -5.46
C GLN A 272 -14.06 -16.45 -5.40
N ASN A 273 -13.88 -17.57 -6.11
CA ASN A 273 -14.81 -18.71 -6.04
C ASN A 273 -14.82 -19.41 -4.68
N ALA A 274 -13.69 -19.47 -3.98
CA ALA A 274 -13.64 -20.00 -2.61
C ALA A 274 -14.38 -19.08 -1.63
N VAL A 275 -14.22 -17.76 -1.77
CA VAL A 275 -14.91 -16.76 -0.94
C VAL A 275 -16.41 -16.76 -1.18
N SER A 276 -16.87 -16.88 -2.43
CA SER A 276 -18.31 -16.95 -2.75
C SER A 276 -18.95 -18.22 -2.17
N LYS A 277 -18.29 -19.39 -2.28
CA LYS A 277 -18.74 -20.63 -1.62
C LYS A 277 -18.79 -20.51 -0.10
N ALA A 278 -17.78 -19.89 0.51
CA ALA A 278 -17.76 -19.67 1.95
C ALA A 278 -18.93 -18.78 2.41
N LYS A 279 -19.23 -17.69 1.68
CA LYS A 279 -20.40 -16.84 1.96
C LYS A 279 -21.71 -17.62 1.88
N GLN A 280 -21.87 -18.45 0.85
CA GLN A 280 -23.06 -19.29 0.67
C GLN A 280 -23.24 -20.29 1.83
N ILE A 281 -22.15 -20.91 2.29
CA ILE A 281 -22.16 -21.82 3.45
C ILE A 281 -22.59 -21.07 4.72
N VAL A 282 -22.04 -19.87 4.95
CA VAL A 282 -22.40 -19.05 6.12
C VAL A 282 -23.88 -18.64 6.08
N GLU A 283 -24.40 -18.25 4.93
CA GLU A 283 -25.82 -17.92 4.76
C GLU A 283 -26.72 -19.13 5.02
N GLN A 284 -26.35 -20.30 4.51
CA GLN A 284 -27.07 -21.56 4.77
C GLN A 284 -27.05 -21.92 6.26
N SER A 285 -25.88 -21.83 6.92
CA SER A 285 -25.77 -22.07 8.37
C SER A 285 -26.61 -21.09 9.19
N ASN A 286 -26.63 -19.81 8.83
CA ASN A 286 -27.45 -18.79 9.49
C ASN A 286 -28.95 -19.08 9.35
N HIS A 287 -29.38 -19.57 8.18
CA HIS A 287 -30.77 -19.97 7.97
C HIS A 287 -31.16 -21.18 8.82
N ILE A 288 -30.28 -22.18 8.93
CA ILE A 288 -30.48 -23.36 9.80
C ILE A 288 -30.60 -22.92 11.26
N ILE A 289 -29.67 -22.08 11.75
CA ILE A 289 -29.68 -21.58 13.13
C ILE A 289 -30.97 -20.81 13.43
N LYS A 290 -31.41 -19.92 12.53
CA LYS A 290 -32.68 -19.18 12.70
C LYS A 290 -33.89 -20.11 12.80
N ASN A 291 -33.94 -21.15 11.98
CA ASN A 291 -35.03 -22.12 12.02
C ASN A 291 -35.03 -22.95 13.31
N SER A 292 -33.85 -23.37 13.78
CA SER A 292 -33.72 -24.08 15.06
C SER A 292 -34.11 -23.20 16.25
N ILE A 293 -33.73 -21.91 16.26
CA ILE A 293 -34.15 -20.96 17.30
C ILE A 293 -35.67 -20.81 17.30
N LYS A 294 -36.29 -20.66 16.13
CA LYS A 294 -37.73 -20.54 16.00
C LYS A 294 -38.45 -21.81 16.50
N GLN A 295 -37.98 -23.00 16.14
CA GLN A 295 -38.52 -24.26 16.64
C GLN A 295 -38.44 -24.36 18.17
N LEU A 296 -37.31 -23.96 18.76
CA LEU A 296 -37.15 -23.93 20.23
C LEU A 296 -38.11 -22.93 20.88
N GLN A 297 -38.30 -21.76 20.28
CA GLN A 297 -39.27 -20.76 20.76
C GLN A 297 -40.71 -21.27 20.66
N ASP A 298 -41.09 -21.91 19.56
CA ASP A 298 -42.42 -22.49 19.37
C ASP A 298 -42.67 -23.67 20.35
N MET A 299 -41.63 -24.44 20.68
CA MET A 299 -41.70 -25.50 21.72
C MET A 299 -41.84 -24.93 23.14
N LEU A 300 -41.23 -23.79 23.42
CA LEU A 300 -41.33 -23.10 24.71
C LEU A 300 -42.71 -22.45 24.91
N VAL A 301 -43.28 -21.86 23.86
CA VAL A 301 -44.61 -21.22 23.93
C VAL A 301 -45.74 -22.25 24.07
N ASN A 302 -45.58 -23.45 23.53
CA ASN A 302 -46.61 -24.50 23.60
C ASN A 302 -46.61 -25.31 24.91
N ASN A 303 -45.59 -25.16 25.76
CA ASN A 303 -45.49 -25.84 27.05
C ASN A 303 -45.59 -24.83 28.20
N ASN A 304 -46.80 -24.34 28.46
CA ASN A 304 -47.08 -23.59 29.69
C ASN A 304 -47.03 -24.53 30.90
N SER A 305 -45.94 -24.46 31.66
CA SER A 305 -45.83 -24.58 33.14
C SER A 305 -44.38 -24.92 33.52
N ILE A 306 -43.42 -24.09 33.15
CA ILE A 306 -42.10 -24.13 33.78
C ILE A 306 -41.69 -22.69 34.06
N GLU A 307 -41.71 -22.31 35.34
CA GLU A 307 -40.98 -21.15 35.82
C GLU A 307 -39.52 -21.33 35.41
N MET A 308 -39.09 -20.51 34.46
CA MET A 308 -37.68 -20.44 34.09
C MET A 308 -36.91 -19.82 35.26
N PRO A 309 -35.83 -20.45 35.74
CA PRO A 309 -34.90 -19.79 36.63
C PRO A 309 -34.33 -18.56 35.91
N GLU A 310 -34.35 -17.40 36.58
CA GLU A 310 -33.80 -16.12 36.10
C GLU A 310 -32.30 -16.20 35.70
N ASP A 311 -31.63 -17.33 35.96
CA ASP A 311 -30.20 -17.54 35.73
C ASP A 311 -29.80 -17.94 34.30
N LEU A 312 -30.75 -18.13 33.37
CA LEU A 312 -30.45 -18.64 32.01
C LEU A 312 -30.64 -17.64 30.86
N ILE A 313 -31.14 -16.44 31.11
CA ILE A 313 -31.28 -15.40 30.05
C ILE A 313 -30.07 -14.45 30.00
N ASN A 314 -29.15 -14.50 30.96
CA ASN A 314 -28.01 -13.57 31.05
C ASN A 314 -26.61 -14.16 30.77
N LYS A 315 -26.51 -15.32 30.12
CA LYS A 315 -25.20 -15.86 29.67
C LYS A 315 -25.06 -15.90 28.15
N GLN A 316 -25.18 -14.73 27.53
CA GLN A 316 -24.19 -14.38 26.51
C GLN A 316 -23.04 -13.69 27.23
N ASP A 317 -22.23 -14.49 27.94
CA ASP A 317 -20.94 -14.03 28.42
C ASP A 317 -20.13 -13.64 27.17
N PHE A 318 -20.16 -12.36 26.82
CA PHE A 318 -19.06 -11.74 26.13
C PHE A 318 -17.83 -12.08 26.97
N GLN A 319 -16.99 -13.01 26.50
CA GLN A 319 -15.72 -13.34 27.14
C GLN A 319 -15.01 -12.02 27.43
N PHE A 320 -15.03 -11.58 28.69
CA PHE A 320 -14.41 -10.33 29.09
C PHE A 320 -12.93 -10.47 28.84
N ILE A 321 -12.45 -9.86 27.76
CA ILE A 321 -11.03 -9.83 27.45
C ILE A 321 -10.36 -9.00 28.54
N LYS A 322 -9.79 -9.66 29.55
CA LYS A 322 -9.07 -8.97 30.62
C LYS A 322 -7.76 -8.43 30.04
N LYS A 323 -7.76 -7.14 29.75
CA LYS A 323 -6.55 -6.37 29.38
C LYS A 323 -5.68 -6.19 30.62
N SER A 324 -4.40 -6.51 30.49
CA SER A 324 -3.39 -6.20 31.49
C SER A 324 -2.18 -5.56 30.82
N GLU A 325 -1.79 -4.37 31.30
CA GLU A 325 -0.49 -3.78 30.95
C GLU A 325 0.57 -4.51 31.79
N ILE A 326 1.53 -5.16 31.13
CA ILE A 326 2.51 -6.02 31.81
C ILE A 326 3.95 -5.52 31.67
N LEU A 327 4.17 -4.38 31.00
CA LEU A 327 5.50 -3.82 30.76
C LEU A 327 6.31 -3.66 32.05
N SER A 328 5.69 -3.17 33.14
CA SER A 328 6.36 -3.00 34.44
C SER A 328 6.93 -4.32 35.01
N LYS A 329 6.33 -5.46 34.67
CA LYS A 329 6.74 -6.81 35.08
C LYS A 329 7.52 -7.57 34.00
N PHE A 330 7.79 -6.92 32.88
CA PHE A 330 8.54 -7.46 31.77
C PHE A 330 10.03 -7.17 31.97
N GLU A 331 10.85 -8.16 31.65
CA GLU A 331 12.29 -8.14 31.81
C GLU A 331 12.92 -8.83 30.61
N LEU A 332 14.09 -8.35 30.21
CA LEU A 332 14.90 -8.89 29.13
C LEU A 332 16.22 -9.39 29.70
N THR A 333 16.77 -10.42 29.07
CA THR A 333 18.09 -10.96 29.36
C THR A 333 18.89 -11.01 28.07
N LEU A 334 20.17 -10.67 28.16
CA LEU A 334 21.13 -10.76 27.06
C LEU A 334 21.44 -12.23 26.79
N SER A 335 21.64 -12.59 25.51
CA SER A 335 22.08 -13.93 25.12
C SER A 335 23.43 -14.27 25.76
N GLN A 336 23.60 -15.53 26.18
CA GLN A 336 24.87 -15.98 26.77
C GLN A 336 26.03 -16.02 25.75
N TYR A 337 25.74 -15.93 24.46
CA TYR A 337 26.74 -15.93 23.38
C TYR A 337 27.20 -14.52 22.99
N ASP A 338 26.50 -13.48 23.45
CA ASP A 338 26.94 -12.12 23.18
C ASP A 338 28.15 -11.78 24.06
N PRO A 339 29.23 -11.23 23.48
CA PRO A 339 30.44 -10.96 24.25
C PRO A 339 30.14 -9.90 25.31
N GLN A 340 30.48 -10.19 26.57
CA GLN A 340 30.29 -9.25 27.68
C GLN A 340 31.05 -7.94 27.49
N GLU A 341 31.99 -7.85 26.55
CA GLU A 341 32.73 -6.63 26.24
C GLU A 341 31.86 -5.58 25.52
N TYR A 342 30.82 -6.01 24.81
CA TYR A 342 29.80 -5.15 24.25
C TYR A 342 28.66 -5.12 25.27
N GLN A 343 28.73 -4.24 26.28
CA GLN A 343 27.65 -4.02 27.25
C GLN A 343 26.66 -3.00 26.67
N PRO A 344 25.63 -3.41 25.92
CA PRO A 344 24.50 -2.53 25.61
C PRO A 344 23.91 -1.94 26.89
N ILE A 345 23.50 -0.68 26.80
CA ILE A 345 22.86 -0.02 27.93
C ILE A 345 21.40 -0.42 27.93
N LEU A 346 21.06 -1.41 28.74
CA LEU A 346 19.68 -1.73 29.09
C LEU A 346 19.24 -0.83 30.25
N SER A 347 18.30 0.07 30.00
CA SER A 347 17.72 0.91 31.04
C SER A 347 16.20 0.73 31.12
N LYS A 348 15.65 0.82 32.33
CA LYS A 348 14.22 0.75 32.57
C LYS A 348 13.75 1.99 33.32
N ASN A 349 12.82 2.73 32.72
CA ASN A 349 12.22 3.89 33.35
C ASN A 349 11.33 3.43 34.52
N GLN A 350 11.62 3.89 35.74
CA GLN A 350 10.89 3.45 36.94
C GLN A 350 9.43 3.92 36.95
N ASN A 351 9.12 5.06 36.34
CA ASN A 351 7.78 5.64 36.34
C ASN A 351 6.89 5.02 35.25
N SER A 352 7.41 4.88 34.03
CA SER A 352 6.63 4.38 32.89
C SER A 352 6.78 2.87 32.65
N GLY A 353 7.78 2.23 33.25
CA GLY A 353 8.16 0.85 32.99
C GLY A 353 8.84 0.64 31.63
N GLN A 354 8.99 1.69 30.81
CA GLN A 354 9.60 1.61 29.48
C GLN A 354 11.01 1.05 29.54
N ILE A 355 11.31 0.14 28.63
CA ILE A 355 12.62 -0.52 28.51
C ILE A 355 13.31 0.07 27.30
N THR A 356 14.53 0.58 27.47
CA THR A 356 15.36 1.09 26.39
C THR A 356 16.61 0.24 26.29
N ILE A 357 16.91 -0.25 25.09
CA ILE A 357 18.15 -0.95 24.74
C ILE A 357 18.90 -0.02 23.80
N ASN A 358 20.09 0.40 24.20
CA ASN A 358 20.97 1.19 23.33
C ASN A 358 22.18 0.34 22.94
N ASN A 359 22.26 -0.05 21.67
CA ASN A 359 23.47 -0.63 21.10
C ASN A 359 24.33 0.50 20.57
N ASN A 360 25.53 0.67 21.12
CA ASN A 360 26.48 1.68 20.66
C ASN A 360 27.61 1.08 19.81
N SER A 361 27.60 -0.24 19.61
CA SER A 361 28.60 -0.94 18.80
C SER A 361 28.28 -0.82 17.32
N ASP A 362 29.31 -0.64 16.50
CA ASP A 362 29.16 -0.52 15.04
C ASP A 362 28.94 -1.88 14.36
N ASP A 363 29.60 -2.94 14.85
CA ASP A 363 29.69 -4.22 14.13
C ASP A 363 29.20 -5.43 14.92
N SER A 364 28.83 -5.28 16.20
CA SER A 364 28.35 -6.41 17.01
C SER A 364 26.83 -6.48 17.01
N GLN A 365 26.31 -7.63 16.59
CA GLN A 365 24.96 -8.05 16.92
C GLN A 365 24.86 -8.38 18.41
N ILE A 366 23.79 -7.90 19.04
CA ILE A 366 23.38 -8.24 20.39
C ILE A 366 21.94 -8.76 20.35
N ASP A 367 21.68 -9.80 21.11
CA ASP A 367 20.42 -10.51 21.14
C ASP A 367 19.85 -10.49 22.56
N TYR A 368 18.60 -10.03 22.65
CA TYR A 368 17.82 -10.03 23.88
C TYR A 368 16.60 -10.90 23.74
N TYR A 369 16.23 -11.56 24.83
CA TYR A 369 14.96 -12.26 24.92
C TYR A 369 14.27 -12.03 26.26
N SER A 370 12.96 -12.23 26.30
CA SER A 370 12.18 -12.10 27.53
C SER A 370 12.57 -13.14 28.56
N THR A 371 12.65 -12.75 29.84
CA THR A 371 12.92 -13.69 30.96
C THR A 371 11.80 -14.70 31.18
N LYS A 372 10.61 -14.44 30.64
CA LYS A 372 9.44 -15.33 30.72
C LYS A 372 9.05 -15.86 29.35
N ILE A 373 8.62 -17.11 29.33
CA ILE A 373 7.90 -17.71 28.21
C ILE A 373 6.54 -17.03 28.08
N LEU A 374 6.14 -16.72 26.85
CA LEU A 374 4.85 -16.12 26.52
C LEU A 374 3.73 -17.15 26.75
N ASN A 375 2.59 -16.70 27.29
CA ASN A 375 1.44 -17.57 27.49
C ASN A 375 0.80 -17.86 26.13
N PRO A 376 0.65 -19.15 25.75
CA PRO A 376 0.22 -19.48 24.40
C PRO A 376 -1.25 -19.16 24.09
N ASN A 377 -2.07 -18.99 25.12
CA ASN A 377 -3.51 -18.67 25.03
C ASN A 377 -3.78 -17.15 25.12
N ALA A 378 -2.73 -16.33 25.18
CA ALA A 378 -2.87 -14.89 25.30
C ALA A 378 -2.52 -14.18 23.99
N LEU A 379 -3.23 -13.09 23.74
CA LEU A 379 -2.88 -12.11 22.72
C LEU A 379 -1.97 -11.05 23.34
N TYR A 380 -0.83 -10.79 22.71
CA TYR A 380 0.09 -9.74 23.10
C TYR A 380 0.11 -8.64 22.03
N LEU A 381 -0.01 -7.40 22.47
CA LEU A 381 0.23 -6.21 21.66
C LEU A 381 1.40 -5.44 22.24
N ILE A 382 2.50 -5.34 21.48
CA ILE A 382 3.75 -4.74 21.94
C ILE A 382 4.04 -3.54 21.05
N LYS A 383 4.12 -2.35 21.64
CA LYS A 383 4.48 -1.13 20.92
C LYS A 383 5.95 -0.84 21.16
N ILE A 384 6.70 -0.70 20.09
CA ILE A 384 8.12 -0.32 20.14
C ILE A 384 8.39 0.90 19.27
N LYS A 385 9.46 1.60 19.59
CA LYS A 385 10.03 2.69 18.81
C LYS A 385 11.51 2.42 18.61
N LEU A 386 11.96 2.46 17.37
CA LEU A 386 13.35 2.35 16.96
C LEU A 386 13.85 3.75 16.63
N LYS A 387 15.12 4.00 16.93
CA LYS A 387 15.82 5.21 16.54
C LYS A 387 17.24 4.82 16.14
N SER A 388 17.68 5.23 14.96
CA SER A 388 19.09 5.15 14.60
C SER A 388 19.81 6.33 15.22
N ASN A 389 20.89 6.08 15.98
CA ASN A 389 21.58 7.13 16.72
C ASN A 389 22.65 7.86 15.89
N LEU A 390 23.10 7.32 14.75
CA LEU A 390 24.18 7.91 13.94
C LEU A 390 24.11 7.54 12.44
N ASN A 391 25.00 8.19 11.69
CA ASN A 391 25.24 8.12 10.24
C ASN A 391 25.76 6.75 9.75
N LYS A 392 25.23 5.61 10.21
CA LYS A 392 25.72 4.28 9.81
C LYS A 392 24.58 3.27 9.60
N TYR A 393 24.95 2.12 9.07
CA TYR A 393 24.08 0.95 8.95
C TYR A 393 23.59 0.51 10.32
N GLY A 394 22.32 0.12 10.40
CA GLY A 394 21.77 -0.52 11.58
C GLY A 394 20.83 -1.64 11.17
N LEU A 395 20.92 -2.78 11.84
CA LEU A 395 20.01 -3.91 11.68
C LEU A 395 19.23 -4.11 12.98
N PHE A 396 17.93 -4.24 12.85
CA PHE A 396 17.02 -4.55 13.94
C PHE A 396 16.21 -5.79 13.61
N GLU A 397 16.16 -6.74 14.53
CA GLU A 397 15.38 -7.96 14.43
C GLU A 397 14.36 -8.03 15.58
N VAL A 398 13.14 -8.48 15.30
CA VAL A 398 12.15 -8.73 16.34
C VAL A 398 11.23 -9.88 16.01
N GLY A 399 10.93 -10.70 16.99
CA GLY A 399 10.01 -11.81 16.81
C GLY A 399 10.00 -12.79 17.98
N LEU A 400 10.04 -14.07 17.65
CA LEU A 400 9.95 -15.16 18.62
C LEU A 400 11.17 -16.09 18.52
N ILE A 401 11.59 -16.60 19.67
CA ILE A 401 12.60 -17.66 19.79
C ILE A 401 12.12 -18.72 20.77
N ARG A 402 12.37 -20.00 20.50
CA ARG A 402 12.06 -21.08 21.45
C ARG A 402 13.01 -21.02 22.65
N ASP A 403 12.52 -21.43 23.81
CA ASP A 403 13.32 -21.48 25.02
C ASP A 403 14.54 -22.41 24.86
N SER A 404 14.36 -23.53 24.14
CA SER A 404 15.44 -24.47 23.83
C SER A 404 16.49 -23.95 22.85
N GLU A 405 16.21 -22.85 22.15
CA GLU A 405 17.03 -22.31 21.05
C GLU A 405 17.70 -20.98 21.39
N LYS A 406 17.19 -20.27 22.40
CA LYS A 406 17.59 -18.89 22.73
C LYS A 406 19.06 -18.70 23.07
N ASP A 407 19.70 -19.79 23.52
CA ASP A 407 21.09 -19.85 23.91
C ASP A 407 21.80 -20.92 23.07
N LYS A 408 21.54 -20.96 21.77
CA LYS A 408 22.42 -21.64 20.82
C LYS A 408 23.25 -20.59 20.11
N LYS A 409 24.44 -20.99 19.64
CA LYS A 409 25.39 -20.10 18.97
C LYS A 409 24.67 -19.35 17.84
N TYR A 410 24.55 -18.03 18.01
CA TYR A 410 23.95 -17.07 17.09
C TYR A 410 22.42 -17.14 16.85
N CYS A 411 21.68 -17.94 17.60
CA CYS A 411 20.20 -17.95 17.54
C CYS A 411 19.57 -18.20 16.14
N TYR A 412 20.33 -18.65 15.13
CA TYR A 412 19.89 -18.59 13.72
C TYR A 412 18.90 -19.68 13.30
N GLU A 413 19.01 -20.90 13.83
CA GLU A 413 18.37 -22.07 13.21
C GLU A 413 16.83 -22.04 13.28
N GLU A 414 16.26 -21.40 14.31
CA GLU A 414 14.79 -21.37 14.48
C GLU A 414 14.25 -20.04 15.03
N LYS A 415 14.95 -18.92 14.79
CA LYS A 415 14.39 -17.60 15.10
C LYS A 415 13.28 -17.24 14.12
N MET A 416 12.12 -16.90 14.63
CA MET A 416 10.97 -16.39 13.87
C MET A 416 10.89 -14.89 14.00
N CYS A 417 11.75 -14.19 13.26
CA CYS A 417 11.87 -12.74 13.33
C CYS A 417 11.57 -12.04 12.01
N PHE A 418 11.19 -10.78 12.15
CA PHE A 418 11.25 -9.78 11.10
C PHE A 418 12.50 -8.95 11.30
N SER A 419 13.17 -8.63 10.20
CA SER A 419 14.44 -7.91 10.21
C SER A 419 14.30 -6.62 9.38
N TYR A 420 14.66 -5.50 9.99
CA TYR A 420 14.69 -4.16 9.41
C TYR A 420 16.13 -3.66 9.32
N VAL A 421 16.47 -3.07 8.19
CA VAL A 421 17.74 -2.38 7.98
C VAL A 421 17.48 -0.88 7.88
N TYR A 422 18.22 -0.11 8.66
CA TYR A 422 18.34 1.34 8.47
C TYR A 422 19.46 1.63 7.47
N LYS A 423 19.08 2.21 6.32
CA LYS A 423 20.00 2.70 5.29
C LYS A 423 20.18 4.20 5.42
N GLN A 424 21.37 4.60 5.84
CA GLN A 424 21.69 6.00 6.09
C GLN A 424 21.62 6.87 4.82
N ILE A 425 22.23 6.45 3.70
CA ILE A 425 22.28 7.26 2.45
C ILE A 425 20.86 7.69 2.01
N GLU A 426 19.88 6.84 2.30
CA GLU A 426 18.49 7.02 1.92
C GLU A 426 17.62 7.53 3.09
N ASN A 427 18.22 7.67 4.28
CA ASN A 427 17.58 8.01 5.55
C ASN A 427 16.27 7.23 5.78
N GLN A 428 16.34 5.91 5.61
CA GLN A 428 15.15 5.08 5.63
C GLN A 428 15.36 3.73 6.32
N PHE A 429 14.32 3.28 7.01
CA PHE A 429 14.17 1.87 7.36
C PHE A 429 13.57 1.12 6.18
N GLN A 430 14.09 -0.07 5.90
CA GLN A 430 13.55 -1.02 4.93
C GLN A 430 13.66 -2.43 5.47
N LEU A 431 12.93 -3.38 4.89
CA LEU A 431 13.08 -4.79 5.26
C LEU A 431 14.42 -5.36 4.76
N ALA A 432 15.03 -6.19 5.59
CA ALA A 432 16.19 -6.99 5.18
C ALA A 432 15.71 -8.10 4.21
N GLN A 433 16.27 -8.16 3.00
CA GLN A 433 15.89 -9.16 2.01
C GLN A 433 16.70 -10.47 2.13
N ASP A 434 17.92 -10.40 2.71
CA ASP A 434 18.92 -11.49 2.62
C ASP A 434 19.12 -12.29 3.92
N MET A 435 18.40 -11.95 4.98
CA MET A 435 18.43 -12.69 6.24
C MET A 435 17.27 -13.67 6.23
N ASP A 436 17.45 -14.91 6.72
CA ASP A 436 16.57 -16.10 6.80
C ASP A 436 15.15 -15.87 7.33
N SER A 437 14.54 -14.80 6.87
CA SER A 437 13.48 -14.12 7.56
C SER A 437 12.19 -14.68 7.00
N ILE A 438 11.45 -15.22 7.93
CA ILE A 438 10.26 -16.05 7.79
C ILE A 438 9.04 -15.21 7.32
N GLN A 439 9.31 -14.12 6.60
CA GLN A 439 8.41 -13.02 6.31
C GLN A 439 7.61 -13.28 5.03
N LYS A 440 6.31 -12.99 5.08
CA LYS A 440 5.50 -12.77 3.87
C LYS A 440 4.98 -11.35 3.91
N ASN A 441 5.48 -10.51 3.00
CA ASN A 441 4.91 -9.19 2.81
C ASN A 441 3.43 -9.35 2.38
N GLN A 442 2.50 -8.78 3.15
CA GLN A 442 1.09 -8.77 2.77
C GLN A 442 0.69 -7.47 2.09
N HIS A 443 1.16 -6.33 2.61
CA HIS A 443 0.81 -5.00 2.11
C HIS A 443 1.91 -3.99 2.48
N GLY A 444 2.25 -3.08 1.55
CA GLY A 444 3.23 -2.00 1.74
C GLY A 444 4.62 -2.31 1.16
N ASP A 445 5.39 -1.26 0.87
CA ASP A 445 6.79 -1.35 0.41
C ASP A 445 7.79 -1.42 1.60
N PHE A 446 7.33 -1.08 2.81
CA PHE A 446 8.13 -1.00 4.04
C PHE A 446 9.35 -0.09 3.95
N ILE A 447 9.34 0.85 3.01
CA ILE A 447 10.37 1.87 2.88
C ILE A 447 9.91 3.10 3.66
N ILE A 448 10.51 3.33 4.83
CA ILE A 448 10.08 4.36 5.78
C ILE A 448 11.20 5.38 5.92
N LYS A 449 11.06 6.51 5.21
CA LYS A 449 12.04 7.60 5.14
C LYS A 449 12.07 8.47 6.40
N GLN A 450 12.42 7.87 7.53
CA GLN A 450 12.50 8.53 8.84
C GLN A 450 13.65 7.94 9.65
N GLN A 451 14.24 8.74 10.55
CA GLN A 451 15.26 8.30 11.51
C GLN A 451 14.69 7.48 12.67
N GLU A 452 13.37 7.54 12.84
CA GLU A 452 12.64 6.83 13.87
C GLU A 452 11.55 5.96 13.23
N LEU A 453 11.37 4.74 13.74
CA LEU A 453 10.36 3.81 13.27
C LEU A 453 9.55 3.30 14.47
N SER A 454 8.24 3.56 14.46
CA SER A 454 7.33 3.01 15.47
C SER A 454 6.63 1.76 14.92
N LEU A 455 6.62 0.68 15.69
CA LEU A 455 6.02 -0.60 15.31
C LEU A 455 5.03 -1.07 16.37
N LEU A 456 3.97 -1.74 15.93
CA LEU A 456 3.06 -2.53 16.76
C LEU A 456 3.22 -4.00 16.39
N ILE A 457 3.65 -4.81 17.35
CA ILE A 457 3.85 -6.25 17.19
C ILE A 457 2.67 -6.97 17.82
N LYS A 458 2.03 -7.85 17.07
CA LYS A 458 0.91 -8.68 17.50
C LYS A 458 1.34 -10.14 17.55
N ILE A 459 1.16 -10.77 18.71
CA ILE A 459 1.58 -12.15 18.95
C ILE A 459 0.45 -12.95 19.57
N GLN A 460 0.16 -14.13 19.01
CA GLN A 460 -0.77 -15.10 19.58
C GLN A 460 -0.37 -16.53 19.14
N ILE A 461 0.23 -17.28 20.07
CA ILE A 461 0.93 -18.53 19.76
C ILE A 461 -0.03 -19.63 19.27
N ASN A 462 -1.15 -19.87 19.97
CA ASN A 462 -2.09 -20.91 19.54
C ASN A 462 -2.71 -20.66 18.16
N GLU A 463 -2.78 -19.41 17.73
CA GLU A 463 -3.26 -19.06 16.39
C GLU A 463 -2.14 -19.06 15.34
N GLY A 464 -0.87 -19.25 15.75
CA GLY A 464 0.28 -19.12 14.87
C GLY A 464 0.54 -17.67 14.42
N THR A 465 0.03 -16.70 15.18
CA THR A 465 0.02 -15.30 14.78
C THR A 465 1.28 -14.61 15.29
N LEU A 466 2.08 -14.11 14.35
CA LEU A 466 3.14 -13.13 14.59
C LEU A 466 3.07 -12.10 13.46
N GLN A 467 2.76 -10.85 13.81
CA GLN A 467 2.50 -9.76 12.85
C GLN A 467 3.14 -8.45 13.31
N ILE A 468 3.54 -7.62 12.35
CA ILE A 468 4.06 -6.27 12.59
C ILE A 468 3.29 -5.27 11.76
N GLU A 469 2.82 -4.21 12.40
CA GLU A 469 2.26 -3.02 11.77
C GLU A 469 3.20 -1.83 12.00
N THR A 470 3.43 -1.01 10.98
CA THR A 470 4.12 0.27 11.17
C THR A 470 3.16 1.32 11.70
N LEU A 471 3.62 2.26 12.52
CA LEU A 471 2.80 3.33 13.08
C LEU A 471 3.31 4.71 12.60
N PRO A 472 2.41 5.64 12.26
CA PRO A 472 0.95 5.51 12.27
C PRO A 472 0.40 4.73 11.06
N ASN A 473 1.24 4.41 10.07
CA ASN A 473 0.80 3.79 8.83
C ASN A 473 0.53 2.27 8.96
N LYS A 474 -0.68 1.92 9.39
CA LYS A 474 -1.12 0.52 9.53
C LYS A 474 -1.28 -0.23 8.20
N SER A 475 -1.10 0.42 7.04
CA SER A 475 -1.12 -0.29 5.75
C SER A 475 0.07 -1.22 5.57
N ASN A 476 1.18 -0.94 6.24
CA ASN A 476 2.38 -1.76 6.21
C ASN A 476 2.25 -2.88 7.24
N LEU A 477 1.73 -4.03 6.79
CA LEU A 477 1.47 -5.21 7.61
C LEU A 477 2.32 -6.40 7.18
N LEU A 478 3.19 -6.86 8.08
CA LEU A 478 3.94 -8.11 7.92
C LEU A 478 3.28 -9.22 8.70
N LYS A 479 3.29 -10.41 8.10
CA LYS A 479 2.89 -11.63 8.78
C LYS A 479 3.93 -12.69 8.57
N ILE A 480 3.99 -13.57 9.54
CA ILE A 480 4.78 -14.80 9.43
C ILE A 480 4.22 -15.69 8.31
N ALA A 481 5.10 -16.29 7.50
CA ALA A 481 4.74 -17.20 6.43
C ALA A 481 3.98 -18.44 6.94
N GLY A 482 3.12 -19.03 6.10
CA GLY A 482 2.21 -20.11 6.50
C GLY A 482 2.89 -21.36 7.07
N SER A 483 4.05 -21.75 6.53
CA SER A 483 4.86 -22.86 7.07
C SER A 483 5.29 -22.61 8.51
N ASN A 484 5.66 -21.38 8.84
CA ASN A 484 6.15 -21.00 10.16
C ASN A 484 5.02 -20.73 11.15
N GLN A 485 3.80 -20.41 10.68
CA GLN A 485 2.61 -20.40 11.54
C GLN A 485 2.41 -21.75 12.21
N GLN A 486 2.67 -22.85 11.49
CA GLN A 486 2.55 -24.19 12.06
C GLN A 486 3.59 -24.44 13.15
N ILE A 487 4.83 -23.99 12.97
CA ILE A 487 5.89 -24.09 13.99
C ILE A 487 5.49 -23.31 15.25
N ILE A 488 4.92 -22.11 15.10
CA ILE A 488 4.39 -21.35 16.25
C ILE A 488 3.24 -22.11 16.92
N LYS A 489 2.34 -22.73 16.16
CA LYS A 489 1.21 -23.47 16.73
C LYS A 489 1.64 -24.70 17.50
N THR A 490 2.63 -25.44 17.00
CA THR A 490 3.06 -26.72 17.59
C THR A 490 3.93 -26.55 18.83
N ASN A 491 4.72 -25.47 18.91
CA ASN A 491 5.60 -25.20 20.05
C ASN A 491 4.94 -24.18 21.01
N LYS A 492 5.20 -24.29 22.31
CA LYS A 492 4.55 -23.47 23.36
C LYS A 492 5.53 -22.67 24.23
N ASP A 493 6.81 -22.85 23.99
CA ASP A 493 7.93 -22.36 24.79
C ASP A 493 8.56 -21.09 24.19
N PHE A 494 7.78 -20.27 23.50
CA PHE A 494 8.31 -19.06 22.87
C PHE A 494 8.58 -17.93 23.85
N ARG A 495 9.70 -17.24 23.61
CA ARG A 495 10.06 -15.95 24.21
C ARG A 495 10.00 -14.86 23.16
N LEU A 496 9.77 -13.63 23.61
CA LEU A 496 9.93 -12.46 22.75
C LEU A 496 11.42 -12.23 22.51
N PHE A 497 11.81 -12.01 21.27
CA PHE A 497 13.20 -11.85 20.83
C PHE A 497 13.42 -10.48 20.19
N PHE A 498 14.58 -9.88 20.45
CA PHE A 498 15.06 -8.65 19.82
C PHE A 498 16.54 -8.79 19.49
N GLY A 499 16.91 -8.60 18.22
CA GLY A 499 18.30 -8.49 17.78
C GLY A 499 18.62 -7.05 17.38
N LEU A 500 19.79 -6.55 17.75
CA LEU A 500 20.24 -5.21 17.38
C LEU A 500 21.69 -5.30 16.88
N CYS A 501 22.00 -4.73 15.73
CA CYS A 501 23.36 -4.57 15.23
C CYS A 501 23.54 -3.16 14.68
N GLY A 502 24.71 -2.57 14.93
CA GLY A 502 24.95 -1.14 14.69
C GLY A 502 24.31 -0.24 15.76
N GLN A 503 24.43 1.06 15.54
CA GLN A 503 24.05 2.09 16.51
C GLN A 503 22.54 2.37 16.53
N ILE A 504 21.77 1.41 17.04
CA ILE A 504 20.31 1.46 17.15
C ILE A 504 19.88 1.52 18.61
N GLU A 505 18.93 2.40 18.88
CA GLU A 505 18.14 2.45 20.10
C GLU A 505 16.77 1.80 19.87
N LEU A 506 16.43 0.82 20.70
CA LEU A 506 15.09 0.23 20.82
C LEU A 506 14.44 0.71 22.11
N ASN A 507 13.25 1.30 22.00
CA ASN A 507 12.41 1.69 23.13
C ASN A 507 11.10 0.90 23.11
N ILE A 508 10.90 0.04 24.11
CA ILE A 508 9.65 -0.71 24.32
C ILE A 508 8.69 0.17 25.13
N GLN A 509 7.63 0.63 24.47
CA GLN A 509 6.70 1.64 25.00
C GLN A 509 5.55 1.04 25.80
N SER A 510 5.02 -0.11 25.37
CA SER A 510 3.90 -0.79 26.04
C SER A 510 3.88 -2.26 25.69
N ILE A 511 3.45 -3.09 26.65
CA ILE A 511 3.16 -4.51 26.43
C ILE A 511 1.81 -4.81 27.06
N GLN A 512 0.82 -5.02 26.19
CA GLN A 512 -0.54 -5.35 26.58
C GLN A 512 -0.76 -6.84 26.39
N LYS A 513 -1.20 -7.51 27.45
CA LYS A 513 -1.60 -8.91 27.43
C LYS A 513 -3.11 -9.00 27.60
N PHE A 514 -3.75 -9.69 26.67
CA PHE A 514 -5.17 -9.98 26.64
C PHE A 514 -5.35 -11.48 26.84
N LYS A 515 -6.07 -11.88 27.90
CA LYS A 515 -6.49 -13.27 28.08
C LYS A 515 -7.79 -13.49 27.32
N GLN A 516 -7.79 -14.43 26.37
CA GLN A 516 -9.02 -15.07 25.92
C GLN A 516 -9.39 -16.10 26.99
N PHE A 517 -10.62 -16.03 27.51
CA PHE A 517 -11.13 -16.92 28.55
C PHE A 517 -11.86 -18.10 27.93
#